data_AF-A0A3Q9BMN1-F1
#
_entry.id   AF-A0A3Q9BMN1-F1
#
_cell.length_a   1.000
_cell.length_b   1.000
_cell.length_c   1.000
_cell.angle_alpha   90.00
_cell.angle_beta   90.00
_cell.angle_gamma   90.00
#
_symmetry.space_group_name_H-M   'P 1'
#
loop_
_entity.id
_entity.type
_entity.pdbx_description
1 polymer ?
#
loop_
_entity_poly.entity_id
_entity_poly.type
_entity_poly.pdbx_seq_one_letter_code
_entity_poly.pdbx_strand_id
1 'polypeptide(L)' 'MGGWGGWFIVYDLVKLLIIIAAIIIIVRLLTNSFHKTDQGKHNKAIDILKERYARGEIDEEEYREKMEKLNK' A
#
# COMPACT_ATOMS: atom_id res chain seq x y z
N MET A 1 43.89 -23.03 -12.40
CA MET A 1 42.70 -23.72 -11.86
C MET A 1 41.88 -22.68 -11.09
N GLY A 2 40.69 -22.29 -11.55
CA GLY A 2 39.93 -21.23 -10.86
C GLY A 2 38.64 -20.70 -11.51
N GLY A 3 38.12 -21.34 -12.56
CA GLY A 3 36.93 -20.85 -13.28
C GLY A 3 35.57 -21.29 -12.71
N TRP A 4 35.55 -22.24 -11.77
CA TRP A 4 34.32 -22.84 -11.27
C TRP A 4 33.76 -22.16 -10.01
N GLY A 5 34.58 -21.49 -9.21
CA GLY A 5 34.13 -20.82 -7.98
C GLY A 5 33.27 -19.57 -8.23
N GLY A 6 33.51 -18.83 -9.31
CA GLY A 6 32.77 -17.61 -9.62
C GLY A 6 31.31 -17.86 -10.02
N TRP A 7 31.04 -18.96 -10.72
CA TRP A 7 29.67 -19.33 -11.13
C TRP A 7 28.78 -19.71 -9.94
N PHE A 8 29.34 -20.35 -8.91
CA PHE A 8 28.60 -20.65 -7.68
C PHE A 8 28.22 -19.36 -6.92
N ILE A 9 29.11 -18.37 -6.87
CA ILE A 9 28.84 -17.08 -6.21
C ILE A 9 27.71 -16.33 -6.93
N VAL A 10 27.71 -16.30 -8.26
CA VAL A 10 26.65 -15.65 -9.03
C VAL A 10 25.31 -16.35 -8.84
N TYR A 11 25.30 -17.69 -8.81
CA TYR A 11 24.10 -18.48 -8.58
C TYR A 11 23.48 -18.21 -7.20
N ASP A 12 24.30 -18.16 -6.15
CA ASP A 12 23.83 -17.86 -4.79
C ASP A 12 23.29 -16.43 -4.66
N LEU A 13 23.91 -15.46 -5.34
CA LEU A 13 23.41 -14.07 -5.35
C LEU A 13 22.06 -13.94 -6.05
N VAL A 14 21.87 -14.62 -7.19
CA VAL A 14 20.59 -14.61 -7.91
C VAL A 14 19.49 -15.27 -7.07
N LYS A 15 19.79 -16.40 -6.41
CA LYS A 15 18.86 -17.07 -5.51
C LYS A 15 18.43 -16.15 -4.36
N LEU A 16 19.38 -15.42 -3.77
CA LEU A 16 19.10 -14.45 -2.70
C LEU A 16 18.22 -13.31 -3.19
N LEU A 17 18.46 -12.77 -4.39
CA LEU A 17 17.60 -11.74 -4.99
C LEU A 17 16.18 -12.23 -5.23
N ILE A 18 16.00 -13.47 -5.71
CA ILE A 18 14.67 -14.06 -5.91
C ILE A 18 13.92 -14.20 -4.58
N ILE A 19 14.60 -14.63 -3.52
CA ILE A 19 14.02 -14.73 -2.17
C ILE A 19 13.57 -13.35 -1.67
N ILE A 20 14.42 -12.32 -1.82
CA ILE A 20 14.07 -10.94 -1.43
C ILE A 20 12.87 -10.44 -2.25
N ALA A 21 12.85 -10.64 -3.56
CA ALA A 21 11.75 -10.24 -4.42
C ALA A 21 10.43 -10.94 -4.03
N ALA A 22 10.48 -12.25 -3.73
CA ALA A 22 9.33 -13.00 -3.26
C ALA A 22 8.80 -12.45 -1.92
N ILE A 23 9.68 -12.15 -0.97
CA ILE A 23 9.30 -11.53 0.31
C ILE A 23 8.64 -10.17 0.08
N ILE A 24 9.21 -9.32 -0.78
CA ILE A 24 8.64 -8.00 -1.11
C ILE A 24 7.24 -8.14 -1.72
N ILE A 25 7.04 -9.07 -2.64
CA ILE A 25 5.73 -9.32 -3.27
C ILE A 25 4.71 -9.78 -2.22
N ILE A 26 5.09 -10.73 -1.34
CA ILE A 26 4.22 -11.21 -0.26
C ILE A 26 3.85 -10.07 0.68
N VAL A 27 4.82 -9.28 1.13
CA VAL A 27 4.59 -8.10 2.00
C VAL A 27 3.70 -7.07 1.30
N ARG A 28 3.92 -6.81 0.00
CA ARG A 28 3.10 -5.88 -0.78
C ARG A 28 1.66 -6.37 -0.94
N LEU A 29 1.43 -7.67 -1.20
CA LEU A 29 0.10 -8.23 -1.32
C LEU A 29 -0.66 -8.23 0.01
N LEU A 30 0.06 -8.48 1.11
CA LEU A 30 -0.51 -8.40 2.46
C LEU A 30 -0.83 -6.94 2.82
N THR A 31 0.08 -6.00 2.63
CA THR A 31 -0.14 -4.55 2.91
C THR A 31 -1.20 -3.91 2.00
N ASN A 32 -1.30 -4.34 0.75
CA ASN A 32 -2.38 -3.94 -0.17
C ASN A 32 -3.74 -4.54 0.26
N SER A 33 -3.74 -5.63 1.03
CA SER A 33 -4.96 -6.19 1.63
C SER A 33 -5.32 -5.52 2.96
N PHE A 34 -4.33 -5.06 3.75
CA PHE A 34 -4.54 -4.40 5.06
C PHE A 34 -4.90 -2.90 5.00
N HIS A 35 -4.94 -2.28 3.81
CA HIS A 35 -5.74 -1.04 3.59
C HIS A 35 -7.26 -1.28 3.65
N LYS A 36 -7.68 -2.52 3.91
CA LYS A 36 -9.00 -2.89 4.42
C LYS A 36 -8.72 -3.41 5.82
N THR A 37 -8.93 -2.67 6.91
CA THR A 37 -10.18 -2.90 7.63
C THR A 37 -10.51 -1.92 8.75
N ASP A 38 -9.64 -1.00 9.18
CA ASP A 38 -10.08 -0.02 10.20
C ASP A 38 -9.55 1.41 9.97
N GLN A 39 -8.23 1.61 9.88
CA GLN A 39 -7.70 2.91 9.42
C GLN A 39 -7.97 3.17 7.93
N GLY A 40 -8.06 2.10 7.14
CA GLY A 40 -8.51 2.16 5.75
C GLY A 40 -10.00 2.50 5.62
N LYS A 41 -10.85 2.26 6.64
CA LYS A 41 -12.26 2.68 6.60
C LYS A 41 -12.40 4.17 6.88
N HIS A 42 -11.66 4.69 7.86
CA HIS A 42 -11.63 6.12 8.15
C HIS A 42 -11.01 6.91 6.98
N ASN A 43 -9.84 6.49 6.50
CA ASN A 43 -9.20 7.12 5.34
C ASN A 43 -10.06 6.97 4.08
N LYS A 44 -10.69 5.80 3.84
CA LYS A 44 -11.63 5.64 2.73
C LYS A 44 -12.91 6.48 2.90
N ALA A 45 -13.41 6.67 4.12
CA ALA A 45 -14.55 7.55 4.37
C ALA A 45 -14.19 9.01 4.07
N ILE A 46 -13.00 9.46 4.49
CA ILE A 46 -12.47 10.79 4.16
C ILE A 46 -12.23 10.93 2.66
N ASP A 47 -11.64 9.92 2.00
CA ASP A 47 -11.37 9.92 0.57
C ASP A 47 -12.68 9.94 -0.24
N ILE A 48 -13.70 9.19 0.18
CA ILE A 48 -15.04 9.21 -0.45
C ILE A 48 -15.70 10.59 -0.27
N LEU A 49 -15.60 11.20 0.92
CA LEU A 49 -16.13 12.55 1.14
C LEU A 49 -15.43 13.57 0.25
N LYS A 50 -14.10 13.49 0.14
CA LYS A 50 -13.29 14.37 -0.70
C LYS A 50 -13.63 14.22 -2.18
N GLU A 51 -13.85 12.99 -2.64
CA GLU A 51 -14.24 12.72 -4.02
C GLU A 51 -15.62 13.31 -4.36
N ARG A 52 -16.60 13.23 -3.45
CA ARG A 52 -17.95 13.81 -3.65
C ARG A 52 -17.95 15.33 -3.65
N TYR A 53 -17.15 15.94 -2.78
CA TYR A 53 -16.97 17.39 -2.76
C TYR A 53 -16.31 17.86 -4.06
N ALA A 54 -15.26 17.17 -4.52
CA ALA A 54 -14.60 17.48 -5.79
C ALA A 54 -15.52 17.29 -7.02
N ARG A 55 -16.54 16.44 -6.91
CA ARG A 55 -17.59 16.27 -7.92
C ARG A 55 -18.73 17.30 -7.81
N GLY A 56 -18.75 18.12 -6.75
CA GLY A 56 -19.81 19.11 -6.49
C GLY A 56 -21.15 18.51 -6.06
N GLU A 57 -21.17 17.23 -5.65
CA GLU A 57 -22.39 16.55 -5.19
C GLU A 57 -22.77 16.92 -3.76
N ILE A 58 -21.82 17.47 -3.00
CA ILE A 58 -22.00 17.98 -1.63
C ILE A 58 -21.37 19.36 -1.54
N ASP A 59 -21.97 20.23 -0.76
CA ASP A 59 -21.48 21.58 -0.54
C ASP A 59 -20.37 21.62 0.53
N GLU A 60 -19.60 22.71 0.58
CA GLU A 60 -18.47 22.88 1.49
C GLU A 60 -18.88 22.81 2.96
N GLU A 61 -20.06 23.34 3.30
CA GLU A 61 -20.62 23.31 4.65
C GLU A 61 -20.89 21.86 5.10
N GLU A 62 -21.54 21.06 4.24
CA GLU A 62 -21.78 19.64 4.52
C GLU A 62 -20.50 18.82 4.62
N TYR A 63 -19.49 19.13 3.79
CA TYR A 63 -18.20 18.45 3.81
C TYR A 63 -17.50 18.68 5.15
N ARG A 64 -17.47 19.92 5.63
CA ARG A 64 -16.81 20.27 6.90
C ARG A 64 -17.48 19.62 8.10
N GLU A 65 -18.81 19.62 8.20
CA GLU A 65 -19.53 18.98 9.30
C GLU A 65 -19.25 17.47 9.39
N LYS A 66 -19.20 16.79 8.23
CA LYS A 66 -18.95 15.34 8.16
C LYS A 66 -17.48 15.02 8.47
N MET A 67 -16.55 15.86 8.02
CA MET A 67 -15.12 15.73 8.32
C MET A 67 -14.85 15.86 9.82
N GLU A 68 -15.45 16.85 10.49
CA GLU A 68 -15.27 17.08 11.92
C GLU A 68 -15.81 15.94 12.77
N LYS A 69 -16.95 15.36 12.38
CA LYS A 69 -17.55 14.18 13.04
C LYS A 69 -16.72 12.91 12.88
N LEU A 70 -16.02 12.76 11.76
CA LEU A 70 -15.14 11.60 11.54
C LEU A 70 -13.82 11.73 12.29
N ASN A 71 -13.35 12.95 12.51
CA ASN A 71 -12.09 13.23 13.19
C ASN A 71 -12.20 13.31 14.73
N LYS A 72 -13.39 13.03 15.29
CA LYS A 72 -13.67 13.03 16.72
C LYS A 72 -13.84 11.61 17.24
#